data_AF-A0A382HJU3-F1
#
_entry.id   AF-A0A382HJU3-F1
#
_cell.length_a   1.000
_cell.length_b   1.000
_cell.length_c   1.000
_cell.angle_alpha   90.00
_cell.angle_beta   90.00
_cell.angle_gamma   90.00
#
_symmetry.space_group_name_H-M   'P 1'
#
loop_
_entity.id
_entity.type
_entity.pdbx_description
1 polymer ?
#
loop_
_entity_poly.entity_id
_entity_poly.type
_entity_poly.pdbx_seq_one_letter_code
_entity_poly.pdbx_strand_id
1 'polypeptide(L)'
;MERGELFPSFGFSRRVGCDKLLLLSQSYYMSSSLPDTETLPEIKPEVREQDELSPSWKVIVLNDPVNLMSYVVMVFRKVFGYDEQRATRHMMEVHEEGRSLLWVGEREQAEGYVYQLQRWSLQASLEEDD
;
A
#
# COMPACT_ATOMS: atom_id res chain seq x y z
N MET A 1 -16.94 35.48 -1.86
CA MET A 1 -17.63 34.38 -2.57
C MET A 1 -17.15 33.11 -1.91
N GLU A 2 -17.90 32.66 -0.92
CA GLU A 2 -17.59 31.50 -0.09
C GLU A 2 -18.00 30.18 -0.77
N ARG A 3 -17.58 29.07 -0.12
CA ARG A 3 -17.79 27.63 -0.36
C ARG A 3 -16.59 26.96 -1.04
N GLY A 4 -15.77 26.11 -0.40
CA GLY A 4 -15.90 25.36 0.86
C GLY A 4 -16.47 23.97 0.60
N GLU A 5 -15.60 22.95 0.44
CA GLU A 5 -15.84 21.49 0.56
C GLU A 5 -14.46 20.88 0.90
N LEU A 6 -14.06 20.66 2.15
CA LEU A 6 -14.48 19.64 3.13
C LEU A 6 -14.58 18.23 2.54
N PHE A 7 -13.42 17.57 2.37
CA PHE A 7 -13.37 16.13 2.14
C PHE A 7 -13.82 15.38 3.40
N PRO A 8 -14.71 14.39 3.29
CA PRO A 8 -15.19 13.61 4.43
C PRO A 8 -14.13 12.58 4.86
N SER A 9 -13.76 12.64 6.14
CA SER A 9 -13.09 11.54 6.84
C SER A 9 -14.09 10.40 7.03
N PHE A 10 -13.92 9.29 6.31
CA PHE A 10 -14.71 8.09 6.56
C PHE A 10 -14.07 7.26 7.67
N GLY A 11 -14.69 7.32 8.85
CA GLY A 11 -14.59 6.27 9.85
C GLY A 11 -15.67 5.22 9.61
N PHE A 12 -15.29 3.94 9.58
CA PHE A 12 -16.22 2.81 9.71
C PHE A 12 -15.47 1.64 10.36
N SER A 13 -15.58 1.52 11.69
CA SER A 13 -16.48 0.58 12.37
C SER A 13 -16.04 -0.89 12.29
N ARG A 14 -15.47 -1.37 13.40
CA ARG A 14 -15.28 -2.80 13.72
C ARG A 14 -16.60 -3.57 13.58
N ARG A 15 -16.54 -4.79 13.04
CA ARG A 15 -17.26 -5.96 13.58
C ARG A 15 -16.74 -7.28 13.01
N VAL A 16 -16.26 -8.12 13.94
CA VAL A 16 -16.33 -9.58 14.06
C VAL A 16 -16.72 -10.44 12.85
N GLY A 17 -15.90 -11.47 12.67
CA GLY A 17 -16.37 -12.85 12.83
C GLY A 17 -16.34 -13.69 11.56
N CYS A 18 -15.36 -14.60 11.48
CA CYS A 18 -15.52 -15.84 10.75
C CYS A 18 -14.56 -16.90 11.30
N ASP A 19 -15.10 -17.71 12.19
CA ASP A 19 -14.54 -18.99 12.61
C ASP A 19 -14.31 -19.91 11.41
N LYS A 20 -13.22 -20.69 11.45
CA LYS A 20 -13.18 -22.16 11.32
C LYS A 20 -11.72 -22.60 11.25
N LEU A 21 -11.19 -23.15 12.35
CA LEU A 21 -11.07 -24.60 12.57
C LEU A 21 -10.23 -25.31 11.50
N LEU A 22 -8.99 -25.65 11.85
CA LEU A 22 -8.40 -26.94 11.50
C LEU A 22 -7.40 -27.36 12.59
N LEU A 23 -7.82 -28.40 13.30
CA LEU A 23 -7.08 -29.19 14.26
C LEU A 23 -5.94 -29.94 13.55
N LEU A 24 -4.82 -30.21 14.25
CA LEU A 24 -4.47 -31.57 14.71
C LEU A 24 -2.99 -31.71 15.10
N SER A 25 -2.80 -32.31 16.29
CA SER A 25 -1.78 -33.33 16.60
C SER A 25 -0.33 -32.81 16.78
N GLN A 26 0.49 -33.25 17.72
CA GLN A 26 0.62 -34.46 18.53
C GLN A 26 1.65 -34.09 19.62
N SER A 27 1.31 -34.16 20.91
CA SER A 27 1.56 -35.27 21.83
C SER A 27 3.03 -35.46 22.27
N TYR A 28 3.17 -35.70 23.58
CA TYR A 28 4.24 -36.42 24.26
C TYR A 28 5.46 -35.64 24.81
N TYR A 29 5.37 -35.26 26.09
CA TYR A 29 6.33 -35.73 27.11
C TYR A 29 5.63 -35.81 28.46
N MET A 30 5.56 -37.02 29.02
CA MET A 30 5.17 -37.32 30.39
C MET A 30 6.45 -37.55 31.20
N SER A 31 6.67 -36.80 32.29
CA SER A 31 7.45 -37.29 33.43
C SER A 31 7.19 -36.49 34.71
N SER A 32 6.66 -37.20 35.72
CA SER A 32 6.97 -37.14 37.15
C SER A 32 6.63 -35.89 38.01
N SER A 33 5.61 -36.09 38.86
CA SER A 33 5.53 -35.73 40.31
C SER A 33 4.93 -34.38 40.76
N LEU A 34 3.80 -34.46 41.49
CA LEU A 34 3.04 -33.41 42.22
C LEU A 34 3.67 -33.14 43.63
N PRO A 35 3.34 -32.06 44.42
CA PRO A 35 2.08 -31.29 44.42
C PRO A 35 2.15 -29.75 44.65
N ASP A 36 1.01 -29.11 44.39
CA ASP A 36 0.46 -27.83 44.86
C ASP A 36 1.40 -26.64 45.14
N THR A 37 1.33 -25.64 44.26
CA THR A 37 1.34 -24.23 44.65
C THR A 37 0.57 -23.44 43.59
N GLU A 38 -0.60 -22.95 43.96
CA GLU A 38 -1.32 -21.90 43.24
C GLU A 38 -0.42 -20.66 43.16
N THR A 39 0.12 -20.35 41.99
CA THR A 39 0.47 -18.97 41.66
C THR A 39 0.36 -18.79 40.15
N LEU A 40 -0.71 -18.12 39.74
CA LEU A 40 -0.94 -17.66 38.38
C LEU A 40 0.29 -16.90 37.87
N PRO A 41 0.91 -17.27 36.74
CA PRO A 41 1.96 -16.46 36.15
C PRO A 41 1.33 -15.21 35.54
N GLU A 42 1.68 -14.05 36.11
CA GLU A 42 1.45 -12.74 35.48
C GLU A 42 2.33 -12.65 34.22
N ILE A 43 1.82 -13.20 33.12
CA ILE A 43 2.40 -13.01 31.79
C ILE A 43 2.11 -11.56 31.43
N LYS A 44 3.10 -10.68 31.61
CA LYS A 44 3.13 -9.39 30.90
C LYS A 44 3.18 -9.71 29.41
N PRO A 45 2.15 -9.38 28.60
CA PRO A 45 2.35 -9.36 27.18
C PRO A 45 3.18 -8.10 26.89
N GLU A 46 4.50 -8.26 26.75
CA GLU A 46 5.28 -7.31 25.97
C GLU A 46 4.82 -7.52 24.53
N VAL A 47 3.70 -6.88 24.18
CA VAL A 47 3.24 -6.76 22.80
C VAL A 47 4.31 -5.93 22.11
N ARG A 48 5.27 -6.60 21.49
CA ARG A 48 6.00 -6.00 20.38
C ARG A 48 4.98 -5.95 19.25
N GLU A 49 4.23 -4.86 19.21
CA GLU A 49 3.48 -4.42 18.04
C GLU A 49 4.54 -4.16 16.97
N GLN A 50 5.01 -5.23 16.32
CA GLN A 50 5.47 -5.11 14.95
C GLN A 50 4.19 -4.84 14.17
N ASP A 51 3.86 -3.56 14.01
CA ASP A 51 3.09 -3.09 12.86
C ASP A 51 3.82 -3.66 11.64
N GLU A 52 3.43 -4.86 11.20
CA GLU A 52 3.70 -5.32 9.86
C GLU A 52 2.97 -4.32 8.97
N LEU A 53 3.68 -3.25 8.62
CA LEU A 53 3.22 -2.27 7.65
C LEU A 53 2.78 -3.07 6.44
N SER A 54 1.49 -2.97 6.09
CA SER A 54 0.97 -3.64 4.89
C SER A 54 1.87 -3.30 3.71
N PRO A 55 2.24 -4.28 2.86
CA PRO A 55 3.16 -4.03 1.76
C PRO A 55 2.64 -2.88 0.90
N SER A 56 3.47 -1.84 0.77
CA SER A 56 3.14 -0.67 -0.02
C SER A 56 3.52 -0.90 -1.48
N TRP A 57 2.67 -0.51 -2.41
CA TRP A 57 2.86 -0.69 -3.84
C TRP A 57 3.19 0.63 -4.51
N LYS A 58 4.24 0.61 -5.33
CA LYS A 58 4.76 1.75 -6.10
C LYS A 58 4.22 1.72 -7.52
N VAL A 59 3.74 2.86 -8.00
CA VAL A 59 3.38 3.09 -9.41
C VAL A 59 4.51 3.82 -10.09
N ILE A 60 5.16 3.16 -11.04
CA ILE A 60 6.31 3.70 -11.76
C ILE A 60 5.95 3.86 -13.22
N VAL A 61 6.28 5.03 -13.78
CA VAL A 61 6.16 5.29 -15.23
C VAL A 61 7.54 5.24 -15.84
N LEU A 62 7.62 4.62 -17.02
CA LEU A 62 8.86 4.40 -17.77
C LEU A 62 8.87 5.28 -19.02
N ASN A 63 10.07 5.71 -19.42
CA ASN A 63 10.27 6.51 -20.63
C ASN A 63 10.05 5.68 -21.89
N ASP A 64 9.53 6.31 -22.93
CA ASP A 64 9.31 5.69 -24.23
C ASP A 64 9.69 6.66 -25.36
N PRO A 65 10.03 6.16 -26.56
CA PRO A 65 10.50 7.00 -27.65
C PRO A 65 9.38 7.70 -28.45
N VAL A 66 8.11 7.49 -28.10
CA VAL A 66 6.95 7.90 -28.92
C VAL A 66 6.16 9.06 -28.30
N ASN A 67 6.07 9.12 -26.97
CA ASN A 67 5.28 10.12 -26.27
C ASN A 67 5.98 11.47 -26.13
N LEU A 68 5.23 12.56 -26.34
CA LEU A 68 5.72 13.93 -26.18
C LEU A 68 5.70 14.37 -24.71
N MET A 69 6.67 15.17 -24.29
CA MET A 69 6.76 15.73 -22.92
C MET A 69 5.46 16.43 -22.47
N SER A 70 4.89 17.29 -23.31
CA SER A 70 3.66 18.03 -22.99
C SER A 70 2.44 17.11 -22.83
N TYR A 71 2.41 16.00 -23.56
CA TYR A 71 1.37 14.99 -23.43
C TYR A 71 1.50 14.26 -22.08
N VAL A 72 2.71 13.84 -21.71
CA VAL A 72 2.97 13.17 -20.42
C VAL A 72 2.59 14.07 -19.24
N VAL A 73 2.94 15.37 -19.28
CA VAL A 73 2.53 16.34 -18.25
C VAL A 73 1.01 16.42 -18.15
N MET A 74 0.29 16.49 -19.27
CA MET A 74 -1.16 16.53 -19.28
C MET A 74 -1.78 15.27 -18.66
N VAL A 75 -1.25 14.09 -18.98
CA VAL A 75 -1.72 12.82 -18.42
C VAL A 75 -1.49 12.77 -16.91
N PHE A 76 -0.32 13.17 -16.42
CA PHE A 76 -0.03 13.17 -14.97
C PHE A 76 -0.99 14.08 -14.20
N ARG A 77 -1.33 15.25 -14.76
CA ARG A 77 -2.33 16.14 -14.19
C ARG A 77 -3.73 15.52 -14.19
N LYS A 78 -4.10 14.79 -15.24
CA LYS A 78 -5.43 14.17 -15.38
C LYS A 78 -5.62 12.94 -14.48
N VAL A 79 -4.60 12.10 -14.34
CA VAL A 79 -4.67 10.84 -13.60
C VAL A 79 -4.48 11.06 -12.10
N PHE A 80 -3.48 11.87 -11.71
CA PHE A 80 -3.12 12.06 -10.30
C PHE A 80 -3.59 13.39 -9.71
N GLY A 81 -4.16 14.29 -10.53
CA GLY A 81 -4.57 15.61 -10.07
C GLY A 81 -3.40 16.54 -9.73
N TYR A 82 -2.20 16.26 -10.26
CA TYR A 82 -1.02 17.10 -10.01
C TYR A 82 -1.19 18.51 -10.56
N ASP A 83 -0.57 19.47 -9.85
CA ASP A 83 -0.31 20.77 -10.42
C ASP A 83 0.72 20.66 -11.55
N GLU A 84 0.82 21.72 -12.35
CA GLU A 84 1.70 21.73 -13.52
C GLU A 84 3.18 21.58 -13.16
N GLN A 85 3.64 22.17 -12.06
CA GLN A 85 5.05 22.11 -11.68
C GLN A 85 5.44 20.70 -11.24
N ARG A 86 4.59 20.05 -10.44
CA ARG A 86 4.81 18.66 -10.01
C ARG A 86 4.76 17.69 -11.20
N ALA A 87 3.79 17.86 -12.10
CA ALA A 87 3.68 17.03 -13.30
C ALA A 87 4.91 17.20 -14.22
N THR A 88 5.37 18.44 -14.42
CA THR A 88 6.59 18.71 -15.20
C THR A 88 7.82 18.10 -14.56
N ARG A 89 7.97 18.14 -13.23
CA ARG A 89 9.08 17.49 -12.53
C ARG A 89 9.12 15.99 -12.81
N HIS A 90 8.02 15.29 -12.59
CA HIS A 90 7.94 13.85 -12.85
C HIS A 90 8.18 13.52 -14.32
N MET A 91 7.67 14.34 -15.24
CA MET A 91 7.93 14.15 -16.66
C MET A 91 9.43 14.26 -16.98
N MET A 92 10.12 15.26 -16.42
CA MET A 92 11.57 15.41 -16.60
C MET A 92 12.33 14.22 -16.02
N GLU A 93 11.94 13.74 -14.84
CA GLU A 93 12.52 12.54 -14.22
C GLU A 93 12.35 11.31 -15.12
N VAL A 94 11.15 11.09 -15.69
CA VAL A 94 10.95 10.03 -16.69
C VAL A 94 11.88 10.23 -17.89
N HIS A 95 11.97 11.44 -18.43
CA HIS A 95 12.78 11.72 -19.63
C HIS A 95 14.28 11.52 -19.41
N GLU A 96 14.81 11.98 -18.28
CA GLU A 96 16.24 12.00 -17.97
C GLU A 96 16.72 10.69 -17.33
N GLU A 97 15.95 10.14 -16.39
CA GLU A 97 16.31 8.95 -15.62
C GLU A 97 15.70 7.66 -16.20
N GLY A 98 14.80 7.79 -17.18
CA GLY A 98 14.12 6.66 -17.81
C GLY A 98 12.93 6.12 -17.02
N ARG A 99 12.72 6.60 -15.78
CA ARG A 99 11.61 6.20 -14.91
C ARG A 99 11.27 7.29 -13.90
N SER A 100 10.05 7.29 -13.36
CA SER A 100 9.66 8.12 -12.21
C SER A 100 8.66 7.40 -11.33
N LEU A 101 8.82 7.55 -10.01
CA LEU A 101 7.86 7.08 -9.01
C LEU A 101 6.73 8.11 -8.88
N LEU A 102 5.52 7.74 -9.31
CA LEU A 102 4.38 8.64 -9.28
C LEU A 102 3.53 8.48 -8.02
N TRP A 103 3.38 7.27 -7.48
CA TRP A 103 2.46 7.04 -6.37
C TRP A 103 2.89 5.82 -5.52
N VAL A 104 2.54 5.83 -4.24
CA VAL A 104 2.79 4.73 -3.28
C VAL A 104 1.56 4.52 -2.40
N GLY A 105 1.16 3.27 -2.17
CA GLY A 105 0.08 2.92 -1.24
C GLY A 105 -0.50 1.53 -1.47
N GLU A 106 -1.80 1.34 -1.22
CA GLU A 106 -2.46 0.03 -1.36
C GLU A 106 -2.46 -0.50 -2.81
N ARG A 107 -2.37 -1.83 -2.93
CA ARG A 107 -2.28 -2.54 -4.21
C ARG A 107 -3.42 -2.21 -5.17
N GLU A 108 -4.66 -2.21 -4.69
CA GLU A 108 -5.85 -2.01 -5.53
C GLU A 108 -5.83 -0.63 -6.21
N GLN A 109 -5.46 0.42 -5.46
CA GLN A 109 -5.35 1.77 -6.00
C GLN A 109 -4.18 1.86 -6.99
N ALA A 110 -3.06 1.21 -6.68
CA ALA A 110 -1.90 1.15 -7.56
C ALA A 110 -2.25 0.52 -8.92
N GLU A 111 -2.95 -0.62 -8.91
CA GLU A 111 -3.45 -1.31 -10.11
C GLU A 111 -4.39 -0.40 -10.92
N GLY A 112 -5.27 0.34 -10.24
CA GLY A 112 -6.14 1.34 -10.87
C GLY A 112 -5.37 2.46 -11.59
N TYR A 113 -4.29 2.96 -10.99
CA TYR A 113 -3.44 3.98 -11.63
C TYR A 113 -2.70 3.43 -12.84
N VAL A 114 -2.10 2.24 -12.73
CA VAL A 114 -1.40 1.60 -13.86
C VAL A 114 -2.36 1.35 -15.03
N TYR A 115 -3.57 0.86 -14.75
CA TYR A 115 -4.59 0.69 -15.79
C TYR A 115 -4.95 2.01 -16.47
N GLN A 116 -5.13 3.09 -15.71
CA GLN A 116 -5.40 4.41 -16.28
C GLN A 116 -4.23 4.90 -17.15
N LEU A 117 -2.98 4.78 -16.70
CA LEU A 117 -1.79 5.19 -17.43
C LEU A 117 -1.64 4.43 -18.76
N GLN A 118 -1.87 3.11 -18.74
CA GLN A 118 -1.84 2.28 -19.94
C GLN A 118 -2.93 2.66 -20.94
N ARG A 119 -4.12 3.08 -20.47
CA ARG A 119 -5.17 3.64 -21.34
C ARG A 119 -4.77 4.95 -22.02
N TRP A 120 -3.86 5.71 -21.41
CA TRP A 120 -3.23 6.89 -22.02
C TRP A 120 -2.00 6.54 -22.86
N SER A 121 -1.76 5.25 -23.12
CA SER A 121 -0.59 4.74 -23.86
C SER A 121 0.76 5.09 -23.22
N LEU A 122 0.78 5.25 -21.89
CA LEU A 122 2.03 5.37 -21.13
C LEU A 122 2.46 4.00 -20.59
N GLN A 123 3.76 3.73 -20.62
CA GLN A 123 4.33 2.52 -20.05
C GLN A 123 4.44 2.67 -18.52
N ALA A 124 3.77 1.80 -17.77
CA ALA A 124 3.76 1.84 -16.30
C ALA A 124 3.83 0.43 -15.70
N SER A 125 4.48 0.32 -14.54
CA SER A 125 4.66 -0.92 -13.78
C SER A 125 4.33 -0.73 -12.30
N LEU A 126 4.05 -1.86 -11.63
CA LEU A 126 3.91 -1.96 -10.18
C LEU A 126 5.15 -2.61 -9.58
N GLU A 127 5.68 -2.01 -8.52
CA GLU A 127 6.77 -2.58 -7.70
C GLU A 127 6.32 -2.64 -6.23
N GLU A 128 6.73 -3.67 -5.50
CA GLU A 128 6.51 -3.76 -4.05
C GLU A 128 7.57 -2.91 -3.32
N ASP A 129 7.17 -2.28 -2.22
CA ASP A 129 8.05 -1.53 -1.32
C ASP A 129 8.58 -2.49 -0.24
N ASP A 130 9.83 -2.94 -0.40
CA ASP A 130 10.55 -3.84 0.52
C ASP A 130 10.98 -3.15 1.83
#